data_AF-A0A536DUH7-F1
#
_entry.id   AF-A0A536DUH7-F1
#
_cell.length_a   1.000
_cell.length_b   1.000
_cell.length_c   1.000
_cell.angle_alpha   90.00
_cell.angle_beta   90.00
_cell.angle_gamma   90.00
#
_symmetry.space_group_name_H-M   'P 1'
#
loop_
_entity.id
_entity.type
_entity.pdbx_description
1 polymer ?
#
loop_
_entity_poly.entity_id
_entity_poly.type
_entity_poly.pdbx_seq_one_letter_code
_entity_poly.pdbx_strand_id
1 'polypeptide(L)'
;MPKRVRSYLRFAAVLVAALAALPALAADAAPPSNDAFASPIVVPQALPYTNTQDASESSLEPLEPQNCNLTSHSVWYSFTPAQDGTLKITTLGSTYDTTVAAYSGA
;
A
#
# COMPACT_ATOMS: atom_id res chain seq x y z
N MET A 1 30.94 -6.48 -64.65
CA MET A 1 31.36 -7.33 -63.50
C MET A 1 32.73 -6.80 -63.06
N PRO A 2 33.06 -6.50 -61.77
CA PRO A 2 32.50 -6.93 -60.47
C PRO A 2 32.00 -5.74 -59.57
N LYS A 3 31.05 -5.82 -58.63
CA LYS A 3 30.71 -6.75 -57.51
C LYS A 3 31.40 -6.51 -56.15
N ARG A 4 31.71 -5.27 -55.71
CA ARG A 4 32.23 -5.02 -54.33
C ARG A 4 31.66 -3.82 -53.57
N VAL A 5 30.44 -3.37 -53.89
CA VAL A 5 29.71 -2.37 -53.07
C VAL A 5 28.50 -3.06 -52.46
N ARG A 6 28.65 -3.85 -51.39
CA ARG A 6 27.50 -4.39 -50.63
C ARG A 6 27.76 -5.04 -49.26
N SER A 7 29.01 -5.23 -48.83
CA SER A 7 29.36 -5.58 -47.44
C SER A 7 30.06 -4.37 -46.86
N TYR A 8 29.56 -3.63 -45.87
CA TYR A 8 29.52 -4.03 -44.45
C TYR A 8 28.37 -3.33 -43.68
N LEU A 9 27.28 -2.96 -44.35
CA LEU A 9 26.08 -2.41 -43.69
C LEU A 9 25.19 -3.50 -43.04
N ARG A 10 25.81 -4.49 -42.40
CA ARG A 10 25.11 -5.58 -41.69
C ARG A 10 25.72 -5.97 -40.35
N PHE A 11 26.43 -5.05 -39.68
CA PHE A 11 26.99 -5.30 -38.34
C PHE A 11 26.69 -4.19 -37.33
N ALA A 12 25.54 -3.52 -37.43
CA ALA A 12 25.17 -2.44 -36.50
C ALA A 12 23.79 -2.58 -35.85
N ALA A 13 23.11 -3.72 -35.97
CA ALA A 13 21.70 -3.82 -35.55
C ALA A 13 21.37 -5.07 -34.71
N VAL A 14 22.30 -5.56 -33.89
CA VAL A 14 22.02 -6.74 -33.02
C VAL A 14 22.29 -6.50 -31.53
N LEU A 15 22.71 -5.31 -31.09
CA LEU A 15 23.03 -5.09 -29.66
C LEU A 15 22.33 -3.89 -29.00
N VAL A 16 21.16 -3.50 -29.51
CA VAL A 16 20.23 -2.59 -28.80
C VAL A 16 18.85 -3.23 -28.58
N ALA A 17 18.50 -4.30 -29.31
CA ALA A 17 17.18 -4.92 -29.22
C ALA A 17 17.01 -5.94 -28.08
N ALA A 18 18.08 -6.34 -27.39
CA ALA A 18 17.99 -7.29 -26.27
C ALA A 18 17.71 -6.61 -24.91
N LEU A 19 17.76 -5.28 -24.81
CA LEU A 19 17.47 -4.54 -23.58
C LEU A 19 16.00 -4.07 -23.47
N ALA A 20 15.17 -4.33 -24.49
CA ALA A 20 13.81 -3.79 -24.60
C ALA A 20 12.68 -4.81 -24.36
N ALA A 21 13.00 -6.04 -23.92
CA ALA A 21 12.01 -7.08 -23.68
C ALA A 21 12.28 -7.86 -22.39
N LEU A 22 12.71 -7.17 -21.33
CA LEU A 22 12.51 -7.70 -19.99
C LEU A 22 11.00 -7.66 -19.74
N PRO A 23 10.33 -8.78 -19.38
CA PRO A 23 8.99 -8.66 -18.84
C PRO A 23 9.09 -7.71 -17.65
N ALA A 24 8.27 -6.66 -17.64
CA ALA A 24 8.08 -5.90 -16.41
C ALA A 24 7.59 -6.92 -15.39
N LEU A 25 8.44 -7.25 -14.41
CA LEU A 25 7.97 -7.94 -13.22
C LEU A 25 6.86 -7.05 -12.68
N ALA A 26 5.67 -7.63 -12.46
CA ALA A 26 4.61 -6.91 -11.77
C ALA A 26 5.22 -6.42 -10.45
N ALA A 27 5.24 -5.11 -10.25
CA ALA A 27 5.60 -4.57 -8.95
C ALA A 27 4.47 -4.96 -8.01
N ASP A 28 4.79 -5.69 -6.93
CA ASP A 28 3.84 -5.86 -5.82
C ASP A 28 3.41 -4.47 -5.37
N ALA A 29 2.11 -4.29 -5.17
CA ALA A 29 1.60 -3.06 -4.60
C ALA A 29 2.15 -2.93 -3.17
N ALA A 30 2.65 -1.74 -2.81
CA ALA A 30 3.18 -1.53 -1.47
C ALA A 30 2.03 -1.50 -0.45
N PRO A 31 2.25 -2.00 0.78
CA PRO A 31 1.30 -1.83 1.88
C PRO A 31 0.97 -0.35 2.10
N PRO A 32 -0.23 -0.04 2.63
CA PRO A 32 -0.56 1.34 3.00
C PRO A 32 0.40 1.89 4.05
N SER A 33 0.55 3.21 4.11
CA SER A 33 1.51 3.86 5.02
C SER A 33 1.24 3.60 6.51
N ASN A 34 0.02 3.20 6.87
CA ASN A 34 -0.40 2.83 8.21
C ASN A 34 -0.64 1.33 8.40
N ASP A 35 0.02 0.50 7.58
CA ASP A 35 0.10 -0.94 7.82
C ASP A 35 0.79 -1.22 9.16
N ALA A 36 1.90 -0.54 9.43
CA ALA A 36 2.66 -0.74 10.64
C ALA A 36 1.98 -0.15 11.88
N PHE A 37 1.82 -0.96 12.94
CA PHE A 37 1.25 -0.53 14.23
C PHE A 37 2.01 0.66 14.80
N ALA A 38 3.33 0.66 14.64
CA ALA A 38 4.22 1.75 15.09
C ALA A 38 4.12 3.03 14.25
N SER A 39 3.43 3.01 13.10
CA SER A 39 3.30 4.15 12.18
C SER A 39 1.83 4.45 11.81
N PRO A 40 0.97 4.76 12.80
CA PRO A 40 -0.43 5.06 12.53
C PRO A 40 -0.61 6.38 11.77
N ILE A 41 -1.69 6.50 10.99
CA ILE A 41 -2.13 7.83 10.52
C ILE A 41 -2.64 8.62 11.73
N VAL A 42 -2.04 9.79 11.95
CA VAL A 42 -2.48 10.73 12.98
C VAL A 42 -3.75 11.44 12.50
N VAL A 43 -4.85 11.19 13.20
CA VAL A 43 -6.12 11.86 12.96
C VAL A 43 -6.10 13.24 13.62
N PRO A 44 -6.39 14.33 12.89
CA PRO A 44 -6.49 15.66 13.46
C PRO A 44 -7.54 15.74 14.57
N GLN A 45 -7.37 16.67 15.51
CA GLN A 45 -8.35 16.89 16.58
C GLN A 45 -9.71 17.40 16.06
N ALA A 46 -9.70 18.13 14.95
CA ALA A 46 -10.91 18.65 14.33
C ALA A 46 -11.69 17.52 13.64
N LEU A 47 -12.93 17.30 14.06
CA LEU A 47 -13.86 16.33 13.49
C LEU A 47 -15.01 17.04 12.77
N PRO A 48 -15.58 16.45 11.69
CA PRO A 48 -15.33 15.10 11.20
C PRO A 48 -14.03 14.94 10.39
N TYR A 49 -13.38 13.79 10.54
CA TYR A 49 -12.27 13.33 9.69
C TYR A 49 -12.76 12.18 8.80
N THR A 50 -12.26 12.11 7.57
CA THR A 50 -12.56 11.01 6.64
C THR A 50 -11.30 10.65 5.88
N ASN A 51 -11.06 9.34 5.74
CA ASN A 51 -9.99 8.78 4.93
C ASN A 51 -10.55 7.63 4.10
N THR A 52 -10.17 7.58 2.82
CA THR A 52 -10.45 6.46 1.93
C THR A 52 -9.11 5.95 1.43
N GLN A 53 -8.83 4.68 1.69
CA GLN A 53 -7.58 4.03 1.32
C GLN A 53 -7.81 2.59 0.89
N ASP A 54 -6.87 2.06 0.11
CA ASP A 54 -6.77 0.65 -0.18
C ASP A 54 -5.95 -0.03 0.94
N ALA A 55 -6.50 -1.09 1.52
CA ALA A 55 -5.86 -1.87 2.59
C ALA A 55 -5.57 -3.32 2.15
N SER A 56 -5.70 -3.64 0.86
CA SER A 56 -5.52 -4.99 0.32
C SER A 56 -4.13 -5.57 0.60
N GLU A 57 -3.10 -4.72 0.56
CA GLU A 57 -1.71 -5.10 0.81
C GLU A 57 -1.26 -4.88 2.25
N SER A 58 -2.16 -4.55 3.17
CA SER A 58 -1.81 -4.49 4.59
C SER A 58 -1.61 -5.90 5.15
N SER A 59 -1.05 -6.04 6.34
CA SER A 59 -0.69 -7.30 6.95
C SER A 59 -1.05 -7.31 8.43
N LEU A 60 -0.85 -8.46 9.08
CA LEU A 60 -0.95 -8.58 10.53
C LEU A 60 0.46 -8.60 11.10
N GLU A 61 0.82 -7.62 11.93
CA GLU A 61 2.17 -7.56 12.50
C GLU A 61 2.32 -8.43 13.74
N PRO A 62 3.51 -9.02 13.97
CA PRO A 62 3.84 -9.59 15.26
C PRO A 62 3.67 -8.55 16.37
N LEU A 63 3.02 -8.94 17.47
CA LEU A 63 2.79 -8.11 18.67
C LEU A 63 1.81 -6.95 18.50
N GLU A 64 1.16 -6.78 17.34
CA GLU A 64 0.08 -5.82 17.26
C GLU A 64 -1.11 -6.29 18.14
N PRO A 65 -1.79 -5.38 18.86
CA PRO A 65 -2.94 -5.73 19.67
C PRO A 65 -4.01 -6.45 18.84
N GLN A 66 -4.33 -7.68 19.22
CA GLN A 66 -5.36 -8.46 18.55
C GLN A 66 -6.74 -8.09 19.11
N ASN A 67 -7.73 -8.04 18.24
CA ASN A 67 -9.13 -7.99 18.65
C ASN A 67 -9.67 -9.43 18.80
N CYS A 68 -10.90 -9.59 19.29
CA CYS A 68 -11.51 -10.92 19.44
C CYS A 68 -11.95 -11.55 18.10
N ASN A 69 -11.73 -10.88 16.97
CA ASN A 69 -12.11 -11.33 15.65
C ASN A 69 -10.88 -11.90 14.91
N LEU A 70 -11.13 -12.83 13.99
CA LEU A 70 -10.08 -13.30 13.08
C LEU A 70 -9.90 -12.23 11.99
N THR A 71 -8.86 -11.40 12.13
CA THR A 71 -8.45 -10.40 11.15
C THR A 71 -7.08 -10.81 10.60
N SER A 72 -6.86 -10.66 9.29
CA SER A 72 -5.56 -10.92 8.65
C SER A 72 -4.88 -9.65 8.10
N HIS A 73 -5.57 -8.51 8.18
CA HIS A 73 -5.15 -7.21 7.66
C HIS A 73 -5.51 -6.13 8.68
N SER A 74 -4.53 -5.38 9.16
CA SER A 74 -4.77 -4.24 10.04
C SER A 74 -4.29 -2.95 9.38
N VAL A 75 -4.91 -1.83 9.76
CA VAL A 75 -4.43 -0.49 9.45
C VAL A 75 -4.68 0.41 10.65
N TRP A 76 -3.73 1.29 10.95
CA TRP A 76 -3.69 1.95 12.25
C TRP A 76 -3.94 3.45 12.16
N TYR A 77 -4.68 3.94 13.14
CA TYR A 77 -5.00 5.35 13.32
C TYR A 77 -4.77 5.73 14.78
N SER A 78 -4.21 6.93 15.00
CA SER A 78 -4.06 7.50 16.33
C SER A 78 -4.85 8.79 16.44
N PHE A 79 -5.52 8.97 17.58
CA PHE A 79 -6.35 10.14 17.83
C PHE A 79 -6.23 10.56 19.30
N THR A 80 -5.88 11.83 19.52
CA THR A 80 -5.80 12.42 20.86
C THR A 80 -6.98 13.37 21.05
N PRO A 81 -8.02 12.98 21.83
CA PRO A 81 -9.17 13.85 22.07
C PRO A 81 -8.76 15.08 22.90
N ALA A 82 -9.36 16.24 22.61
CA ALA A 82 -9.14 17.46 23.39
C ALA A 82 -9.92 17.49 24.72
N GLN A 83 -10.95 16.64 24.84
CA GLN A 83 -11.83 16.53 26.00
C GLN A 83 -12.48 15.15 26.02
N ASP A 84 -12.95 14.73 27.20
CA ASP A 84 -13.69 13.48 27.35
C ASP A 84 -15.01 13.53 26.56
N GLY A 85 -15.38 12.39 25.98
CA GLY A 85 -16.61 12.29 25.20
C GLY A 85 -16.73 10.97 24.44
N THR A 86 -17.76 10.89 23.61
CA THR A 86 -18.01 9.74 22.75
C THR A 86 -17.49 9.99 21.34
N LEU A 87 -16.59 9.12 20.87
CA LEU A 87 -16.14 9.10 19.47
C LEU A 87 -17.03 8.14 18.66
N LYS A 88 -17.62 8.63 17.57
CA LYS A 88 -18.34 7.79 16.61
C LYS A 88 -17.43 7.47 15.44
N ILE A 89 -17.19 6.19 15.21
CA ILE A 89 -16.40 5.68 14.08
C ILE A 89 -17.34 4.88 13.17
N THR A 90 -17.18 5.05 11.87
CA THR A 90 -17.91 4.27 10.87
C THR A 90 -16.99 3.90 9.71
N THR A 91 -17.16 2.68 9.23
CA THR A 91 -16.49 2.12 8.05
C THR A 91 -17.50 1.85 6.92
N LEU A 92 -18.71 2.40 7.04
CA LEU A 92 -19.73 2.29 6.00
C LEU A 92 -19.21 2.88 4.69
N GLY A 93 -19.38 2.13 3.60
CA GLY A 93 -18.85 2.47 2.28
C GLY A 93 -17.66 1.61 1.86
N SER A 94 -17.06 0.83 2.77
CA SER A 94 -16.09 -0.20 2.40
C SER A 94 -16.70 -1.29 1.53
N THR A 95 -15.91 -1.85 0.62
CA THR A 95 -16.31 -2.93 -0.29
C THR A 95 -16.15 -4.33 0.32
N TYR A 96 -15.72 -4.41 1.58
CA TYR A 96 -15.47 -5.62 2.35
C TYR A 96 -15.90 -5.42 3.81
N ASP A 97 -16.07 -6.53 4.54
CA ASP A 97 -16.44 -6.49 5.95
C ASP A 97 -15.28 -5.96 6.80
N THR A 98 -15.60 -5.02 7.67
CA THR A 98 -14.61 -4.34 8.52
C THR A 98 -14.99 -4.46 9.99
N THR A 99 -13.99 -4.56 10.85
CA THR A 99 -14.14 -4.41 12.31
C THR A 99 -13.27 -3.24 12.80
N VAL A 100 -13.67 -2.62 13.91
CA VAL A 100 -12.89 -1.56 14.56
C VAL A 100 -12.68 -1.95 16.03
N ALA A 101 -11.45 -1.84 16.51
CA ALA A 101 -11.10 -1.95 17.92
C ALA A 101 -10.37 -0.67 18.35
N ALA A 102 -10.59 -0.26 19.60
CA ALA A 102 -9.95 0.92 20.19
C ALA A 102 -9.04 0.48 21.33
N TYR A 103 -7.82 1.01 21.32
CA TYR A 103 -6.79 0.74 22.32
C TYR A 103 -6.34 2.09 22.92
N SER A 104 -6.05 2.11 24.22
CA SER A 104 -5.50 3.27 24.91
C SER A 104 -4.13 2.94 25.50
N GLY A 105 -3.27 3.95 25.65
CA GLY A 105 -1.94 3.79 26.27
C GLY A 105 -0.89 3.10 25.39
N ALA A 106 -1.13 3.03 24.07
CA ALA A 106 -0.14 2.63 23.07
C ALA A 106 0.89 3.75 22.83
#